data_AF-A0A660PHX0-F1
#
_entry.id   AF-A0A660PHX0-F1
#
_cell.length_a   1.000
_cell.length_b   1.000
_cell.length_c   1.000
_cell.angle_alpha   90.00
_cell.angle_beta   90.00
_cell.angle_gamma   90.00
#
_symmetry.space_group_name_H-M   'P 1'
#
loop_
_entity.id
_entity.type
_entity.pdbx_description
1 polymer ?
#
loop_
_entity_poly.entity_id
_entity_poly.type
_entity_poly.pdbx_seq_one_letter_code
_entity_poly.pdbx_strand_id
1 'polypeptide(L)'
;TSSGTATLEAGIIGRPMVVIYKTGWLTYQIARRLVKLDNIALINIVGNRKIVPELIQNDASPENIVTAANKFLNDKQFALNTISELNRTADILGGAGTSERAADIIRGFIDC
;
A
#
# COMPACT_ATOMS: atom_id res chain seq x y z
N THR A 1 11.57 -4.81 -8.24
CA THR A 1 11.44 -4.59 -6.79
C THR A 1 11.02 -3.15 -6.47
N SER A 2 9.98 -2.62 -7.14
CA SER A 2 9.60 -1.19 -6.99
C SER A 2 8.16 -0.94 -6.53
N SER A 3 7.28 -1.95 -6.59
CA SER A 3 5.85 -1.68 -6.37
C SER A 3 5.47 -1.60 -4.88
N GLY A 4 5.98 -2.50 -4.03
CA GLY A 4 5.60 -2.54 -2.61
C GLY A 4 5.97 -1.27 -1.84
N THR A 5 7.25 -0.90 -1.82
CA THR A 5 7.74 0.30 -1.11
C THR A 5 7.13 1.58 -1.66
N ALA A 6 6.96 1.69 -2.98
CA ALA A 6 6.33 2.87 -3.59
C ALA A 6 4.88 3.07 -3.12
N THR A 7 4.09 2.00 -2.95
CA THR A 7 2.72 2.14 -2.40
C THR A 7 2.74 2.64 -0.96
N LEU A 8 3.73 2.22 -0.17
CA LEU A 8 3.86 2.63 1.22
C LEU A 8 4.32 4.10 1.32
N GLU A 9 5.35 4.48 0.57
CA GLU A 9 5.87 5.85 0.51
C GLU A 9 4.81 6.84 0.04
N ALA A 10 4.12 6.53 -1.07
CA ALA A 10 3.03 7.38 -1.55
C ALA A 10 1.88 7.47 -0.54
N GLY A 11 1.60 6.39 0.19
CA GLY A 11 0.58 6.36 1.24
C GLY A 11 0.96 7.23 2.44
N ILE A 12 2.21 7.17 2.88
CA ILE A 12 2.75 8.00 3.98
C ILE A 12 2.69 9.49 3.63
N ILE A 13 2.91 9.86 2.37
CA ILE A 13 2.80 11.25 1.90
C ILE A 13 1.31 11.67 1.72
N GLY A 14 0.36 10.77 2.00
CA GLY A 14 -1.07 11.05 1.91
C GLY A 14 -1.56 11.21 0.47
N ARG A 15 -0.92 10.53 -0.50
CA ARG A 15 -1.29 10.64 -1.92
C ARG A 15 -2.25 9.52 -2.32
N PRO A 16 -3.50 9.83 -2.73
CA PRO A 16 -4.37 8.85 -3.35
C PRO A 16 -3.73 8.26 -4.61
N MET A 17 -3.87 6.95 -4.79
CA MET A 17 -3.26 6.23 -5.90
C MET A 17 -4.15 5.06 -6.34
N VAL A 18 -3.90 4.53 -7.53
CA VAL A 18 -4.49 3.28 -8.03
C VAL A 18 -3.36 2.29 -8.24
N VAL A 19 -3.44 1.13 -7.61
CA VAL A 19 -2.39 0.10 -7.69
C VAL A 19 -2.76 -0.91 -8.77
N ILE A 20 -1.84 -1.15 -9.69
CA ILE A 20 -2.06 -2.03 -10.84
C ILE A 20 -1.01 -3.14 -10.82
N TYR A 21 -1.48 -4.39 -10.84
CA TYR A 21 -0.61 -5.57 -10.96
C TYR A 21 -0.96 -6.38 -12.20
N LYS A 22 -0.07 -6.34 -13.19
CA LYS A 22 -0.19 -7.14 -14.41
C LYS A 22 1.12 -7.89 -14.64
N THR A 23 1.05 -9.21 -14.66
CA THR A 23 2.22 -10.10 -14.79
C THR A 23 1.90 -11.24 -15.75
N GLY A 24 2.88 -12.10 -16.06
CA GLY A 24 2.63 -13.29 -16.87
C GLY A 24 1.62 -14.24 -16.21
N TRP A 25 0.73 -14.85 -17.00
CA TRP A 25 -0.34 -15.72 -16.51
C TRP A 25 0.17 -16.85 -15.60
N LEU A 26 1.25 -17.53 -16.01
CA LEU A 26 1.83 -18.62 -15.23
C LEU A 26 2.38 -18.12 -13.89
N THR A 27 3.11 -17.01 -13.90
CA THR A 27 3.64 -16.36 -12.68
C THR A 27 2.51 -15.99 -11.73
N TYR A 28 1.42 -15.42 -12.24
CA TYR A 28 0.26 -15.09 -11.43
C TYR A 28 -0.41 -16.33 -10.82
N GLN A 29 -0.57 -17.41 -11.60
CA GLN A 29 -1.19 -18.64 -11.11
C GLN A 29 -0.38 -19.30 -9.98
N ILE A 30 0.94 -19.24 -10.05
CA ILE A 30 1.82 -19.75 -8.99
C ILE A 30 1.74 -18.81 -7.77
N ALA A 31 1.93 -17.51 -7.97
CA ALA A 31 1.91 -16.53 -6.89
C ALA A 31 0.57 -16.56 -6.12
N ARG A 32 -0.56 -16.61 -6.82
CA ARG A 32 -1.90 -16.67 -6.21
C ARG A 32 -2.13 -17.91 -5.33
N ARG A 33 -1.43 -19.02 -5.61
CA ARG A 33 -1.53 -20.24 -4.78
C ARG A 33 -0.65 -20.17 -3.53
N LEU A 34 0.41 -19.36 -3.57
CA LEU A 34 1.36 -19.22 -2.46
C LEU A 34 0.99 -18.06 -1.52
N VAL A 35 0.41 -16.97 -2.07
CA VAL A 35 0.03 -15.77 -1.32
C VAL A 35 -1.38 -15.96 -0.73
N LYS A 36 -1.50 -15.88 0.60
CA LYS A 36 -2.76 -15.98 1.35
C LYS A 36 -3.30 -14.63 1.83
N LEU A 37 -2.83 -13.53 1.25
CA LEU A 37 -3.19 -12.18 1.66
C LEU A 37 -4.38 -11.67 0.83
N ASP A 38 -5.30 -10.97 1.49
CA ASP A 38 -6.46 -10.36 0.84
C ASP A 38 -6.11 -9.09 0.02
N ASN A 39 -4.93 -8.51 0.28
CA ASN A 39 -4.42 -7.30 -0.37
C ASN A 39 -2.97 -7.52 -0.81
N ILE A 40 -2.56 -6.89 -1.92
CA ILE A 40 -1.19 -6.93 -2.43
C ILE A 40 -0.44 -5.64 -2.13
N ALA A 41 -1.09 -4.48 -2.19
CA ALA A 41 -0.45 -3.20 -1.90
C ALA A 41 -0.06 -3.14 -0.41
N LEU A 42 1.20 -2.78 -0.12
CA LEU A 42 1.68 -2.74 1.26
C LEU A 42 0.85 -1.80 2.12
N ILE A 43 0.42 -0.66 1.57
CA ILE A 43 -0.42 0.30 2.30
C ILE A 43 -1.77 -0.30 2.72
N ASN A 44 -2.38 -1.15 1.87
CA ASN A 44 -3.63 -1.83 2.19
C ASN A 44 -3.43 -2.99 3.18
N ILE A 45 -2.28 -3.69 3.09
CA ILE A 45 -1.90 -4.73 4.06
C ILE A 45 -1.71 -4.12 5.45
N VAL A 46 -0.94 -3.03 5.56
CA VAL A 46 -0.70 -2.33 6.84
C VAL A 46 -2.00 -1.78 7.43
N GLY A 47 -2.86 -1.22 6.58
CA GLY A 47 -4.18 -0.73 6.99
C GLY A 47 -5.22 -1.83 7.25
N ASN A 48 -4.88 -3.09 6.97
CA ASN A 48 -5.76 -4.25 7.03
C ASN A 48 -7.12 -4.07 6.34
N ARG A 49 -7.15 -3.31 5.23
CA ARG A 49 -8.36 -3.00 4.45
C ARG A 49 -7.97 -2.44 3.08
N LYS A 50 -8.92 -2.43 2.13
CA LYS A 50 -8.75 -1.80 0.82
C LYS A 50 -8.92 -0.28 0.92
N ILE A 51 -7.83 0.43 1.24
CA ILE A 51 -7.79 1.90 1.30
C ILE A 51 -7.72 2.50 -0.11
N VAL A 52 -6.85 1.93 -0.94
CA VAL A 52 -6.68 2.31 -2.34
C VAL A 52 -7.12 1.17 -3.27
N PRO A 53 -7.68 1.47 -4.45
CA PRO A 53 -8.06 0.45 -5.42
C PRO A 53 -6.86 -0.38 -5.88
N GLU A 54 -7.04 -1.70 -5.93
CA GLU A 54 -6.09 -2.66 -6.50
C GLU A 54 -6.71 -3.34 -7.72
N LEU A 55 -6.10 -3.14 -8.88
CA LEU A 55 -6.53 -3.72 -10.15
C LEU A 55 -5.55 -4.84 -10.54
N ILE A 56 -5.99 -6.08 -10.43
CA ILE A 56 -5.15 -7.28 -10.55
C ILE A 56 -5.50 -8.04 -11.84
N GLN A 57 -4.50 -8.31 -12.67
CA GLN A 57 -4.58 -9.11 -13.89
C GLN A 57 -5.70 -8.65 -14.84
N ASN A 58 -6.84 -9.33 -14.85
CA ASN A 58 -7.97 -9.02 -15.73
C ASN A 58 -8.62 -7.69 -15.34
N ASP A 59 -8.57 -7.32 -14.04
CA ASP A 59 -9.09 -6.04 -13.58
C ASP A 59 -8.19 -4.87 -13.99
N ALA A 60 -6.93 -5.13 -14.35
CA ALA A 60 -5.99 -4.17 -14.93
C ALA A 60 -6.31 -3.90 -16.42
N SER A 61 -7.54 -3.43 -16.67
CA SER A 61 -8.04 -2.98 -17.96
C SER A 61 -8.06 -1.45 -18.03
N PRO A 62 -7.95 -0.86 -19.23
CA PRO A 62 -8.04 0.60 -19.41
C PRO A 62 -9.30 1.20 -18.79
N GLU A 63 -10.44 0.55 -18.96
CA GLU A 63 -11.75 1.01 -18.48
C GLU A 63 -11.79 1.08 -16.95
N ASN A 64 -11.28 0.05 -16.27
CA ASN A 64 -11.22 0.01 -14.82
C ASN A 64 -10.23 1.03 -14.26
N ILE A 65 -9.08 1.22 -14.92
CA ILE A 65 -8.09 2.22 -14.53
C ILE A 65 -8.68 3.62 -14.62
N VAL A 66 -9.33 3.95 -15.74
CA VAL A 66 -9.99 5.24 -15.94
C VAL A 66 -11.10 5.43 -14.92
N THR A 67 -11.91 4.40 -14.66
CA THR A 67 -12.99 4.47 -13.67
C THR A 67 -12.44 4.75 -12.27
N ALA A 68 -11.40 4.04 -11.84
CA ALA A 68 -10.78 4.23 -10.54
C ALA A 68 -10.12 5.61 -10.40
N ALA A 69 -9.40 6.06 -11.44
CA ALA A 69 -8.78 7.38 -11.47
C ALA A 69 -9.82 8.51 -11.45
N ASN A 70 -10.87 8.41 -12.27
CA ASN A 70 -11.97 9.37 -12.31
C ASN A 70 -12.69 9.49 -10.98
N LYS A 71 -12.77 8.40 -10.20
CA LYS A 71 -13.34 8.47 -8.85
C LYS A 71 -12.55 9.42 -7.96
N PHE A 72 -11.22 9.38 -8.00
CA PHE A 72 -10.39 10.32 -7.24
C PHE A 72 -10.46 11.76 -7.78
N LEU A 73 -10.59 11.93 -9.10
CA LEU A 73 -10.61 13.25 -9.73
C LEU A 73 -11.96 13.97 -9.58
N ASN A 74 -13.06 13.24 -9.65
CA ASN A 74 -14.41 13.81 -9.74
C ASN A 74 -15.20 13.68 -8.42
N ASP A 75 -14.85 12.74 -7.54
CA ASP A 75 -15.48 12.60 -6.22
C ASP A 75 -14.52 13.08 -5.12
N LYS A 76 -14.69 14.35 -4.75
CA LYS A 76 -13.90 15.00 -3.70
C LYS A 76 -14.04 14.30 -2.35
N GLN A 77 -15.23 13.80 -2.02
CA GLN A 77 -15.46 13.14 -0.72
C GLN A 77 -14.71 11.81 -0.67
N PHE A 78 -14.75 11.04 -1.75
CA PHE A 78 -13.96 9.81 -1.87
C PHE A 78 -12.47 10.09 -1.72
N ALA A 79 -11.94 11.09 -2.44
CA ALA A 79 -10.53 11.46 -2.33
C ALA A 79 -10.13 11.88 -0.91
N LEU A 80 -10.91 12.74 -0.25
CA LEU A 80 -10.63 13.19 1.12
C LEU A 80 -10.70 12.04 2.13
N ASN A 81 -11.68 11.15 2.00
CA ASN A 81 -11.78 9.96 2.84
C ASN A 81 -10.55 9.07 2.66
N THR A 82 -10.12 8.81 1.42
CA THR A 82 -8.90 8.04 1.17
C THR A 82 -7.67 8.70 1.79
N ILE A 83 -7.50 10.03 1.67
CA ILE A 83 -6.37 10.74 2.30
C ILE A 83 -6.39 10.56 3.82
N SER A 84 -7.55 10.73 4.45
CA SER A 84 -7.71 10.52 5.90
C SER A 84 -7.30 9.10 6.30
N GLU A 85 -7.73 8.10 5.54
CA GLU A 85 -7.43 6.70 5.80
C GLU A 85 -5.95 6.35 5.55
N LEU A 86 -5.30 7.00 4.58
CA LEU A 86 -3.88 6.90 4.33
C LEU A 86 -3.07 7.49 5.49
N ASN A 87 -3.42 8.69 5.96
CA ASN A 87 -2.74 9.33 7.10
C ASN A 87 -2.86 8.46 8.36
N ARG A 88 -4.06 7.95 8.66
CA ARG A 88 -4.27 7.04 9.80
C ARG A 88 -3.42 5.78 9.71
N THR A 89 -3.17 5.30 8.49
CA THR A 89 -2.35 4.11 8.26
C THR A 89 -0.85 4.42 8.38
N ALA A 90 -0.44 5.63 7.99
CA ALA A 90 0.93 6.11 8.21
C ALA A 90 1.27 6.18 9.70
N ASP A 91 0.32 6.59 10.55
CA ASP A 91 0.51 6.62 12.01
C ASP A 91 0.81 5.23 12.61
N ILE A 92 0.26 4.16 12.01
CA ILE A 92 0.50 2.77 12.45
C ILE A 92 1.97 2.36 12.28
N LEU A 93 2.64 2.88 11.25
CA LEU A 93 4.04 2.54 10.95
C LEU A 93 5.03 3.15 11.96
N GLY A 94 4.54 4.04 12.82
CA GLY A 94 5.34 4.78 13.79
C GLY A 94 5.97 6.02 13.16
N GLY A 95 6.04 7.08 13.96
CA GLY A 95 6.72 8.31 13.58
C GLY A 95 8.24 8.21 13.66
N ALA A 96 8.90 9.37 13.69
CA ALA A 96 10.35 9.48 13.82
C ALA A 96 10.93 8.71 15.02
N GLY A 97 12.27 8.57 15.01
CA GLY A 97 13.03 7.93 16.09
C GLY A 97 13.18 6.41 15.95
N THR A 98 12.84 5.82 14.80
CA THR A 98 13.06 4.38 14.57
C THR A 98 14.53 4.00 14.66
N SER A 99 15.42 4.79 14.08
CA SER A 99 16.88 4.57 14.18
C SER A 99 17.40 4.71 15.61
N GLU A 100 16.86 5.66 16.38
CA GLU A 100 17.23 5.89 17.78
C GLU A 100 16.78 4.72 18.66
N ARG A 101 15.50 4.31 18.55
CA ARG A 101 14.96 3.13 19.24
C ARG A 101 15.78 1.87 18.92
N ALA A 102 16.15 1.69 17.65
CA ALA A 102 16.98 0.57 17.24
C ALA A 102 18.39 0.64 17.86
N ALA A 103 19.02 1.81 17.90
CA ALA A 103 20.32 2.02 18.52
C ALA A 103 20.29 1.75 20.04
N ASP A 104 19.23 2.18 20.73
CA ASP A 104 19.05 1.92 22.16
C ASP A 104 18.90 0.44 22.48
N ILE A 105 18.15 -0.30 21.66
CA ILE A 105 18.04 -1.77 21.78
C ILE A 105 19.40 -2.43 21.60
N ILE A 106 20.16 -2.04 20.58
CA ILE A 106 21.50 -2.60 20.31
C ILE A 106 22.46 -2.30 21.46
N ARG A 107 22.46 -1.08 22.00
CA ARG A 107 23.26 -0.72 23.18
C ARG A 107 22.96 -1.62 24.37
N GLY A 108 21.68 -1.89 24.63
CA GLY A 108 21.27 -2.81 25.69
C GLY A 108 21.87 -4.23 25.57
N PHE A 109 22.16 -4.71 24.36
CA PHE A 109 22.84 -6.00 24.15
C PHE A 109 24.37 -5.93 24.29
N ILE A 110 24.98 -4.77 24.07
CA ILE A 110 26.44 -4.59 24.14
C ILE A 110 26.89 -4.32 25.58
N ASP A 111 26.05 -3.67 26.37
CA ASP A 111 26.32 -3.33 27.78
C ASP A 111 25.98 -4.48 28.77
N CYS A 112 25.68 -5.69 28.25
CA CYS A 112 25.46 -6.93 29.00
C CYS A 112 26.70 -7.83 29.03
#